data_AF-A0A9P7FJY0-F1
#
_entry.id   AF-A0A9P7FJY0-F1
#
_cell.length_a   1.000
_cell.length_b   1.000
_cell.length_c   1.000
_cell.angle_alpha   90.00
_cell.angle_beta   90.00
_cell.angle_gamma   90.00
#
_symmetry.space_group_name_H-M   'P 1'
#
loop_
_entity.id
_entity.type
_entity.pdbx_description
1 polymer ?
#
loop_
_entity_poly.entity_id
_entity_poly.type
_entity_poly.pdbx_seq_one_letter_code
_entity_poly.pdbx_strand_id
1 'polypeptide(L)'
;MTQSRRPFQLYDDRASAEEQPLPDALHRASFLKRVLCFLALGRPDLGDHWKSLQSDQAFETVRSRLCSILASTITTASVLLAISGVFVSTGSPVSYFDYTSPVPYCLLFISLMFAMIAMLTSGSSMIRWLHTDRYWTQEQLKQGDYFILSYLLSIVTPIVFIVCSLNCFIFAMLIAGFSSQSMICRAVTALWLVAYAVNVGTIMMEAMWKYATSLNHAGDRQ
;
A
#
# COMPACT_ATOMS: atom_id res chain seq x y z
N MET A 1 1.49 1.35 70.58
CA MET A 1 2.01 1.93 69.32
C MET A 1 1.56 1.03 68.17
N THR A 2 0.43 1.35 67.55
CA THR A 2 -0.15 0.58 66.43
C THR A 2 0.01 1.41 65.17
N GLN A 3 0.87 0.94 64.28
CA GLN A 3 1.24 1.59 63.02
C GLN A 3 0.14 1.35 61.99
N SER A 4 -0.72 2.35 61.81
CA SER A 4 -1.77 2.37 60.79
C SER A 4 -1.14 2.42 59.40
N ARG A 5 -1.18 1.31 58.66
CA ARG A 5 -0.81 1.25 57.24
C ARG A 5 -1.90 1.97 56.44
N ARG A 6 -1.57 3.13 55.87
CA ARG A 6 -2.39 3.75 54.84
C ARG A 6 -2.38 2.85 53.60
N PRO A 7 -3.53 2.56 52.98
CA PRO A 7 -3.53 1.94 51.66
C PRO A 7 -2.91 2.91 50.66
N PHE A 8 -1.95 2.42 49.86
CA PHE A 8 -1.49 3.08 48.66
C PHE A 8 -2.71 3.20 47.72
N GLN A 9 -3.31 4.38 47.69
CA GLN A 9 -4.23 4.78 46.63
C GLN A 9 -3.38 4.88 45.36
N LEU A 10 -3.40 3.81 44.57
CA LEU A 10 -2.92 3.85 43.20
C LEU A 10 -3.89 4.77 42.46
N TYR A 11 -3.50 6.03 42.32
CA TYR A 11 -4.25 7.02 41.57
C TYR A 11 -4.31 6.51 40.13
N ASP A 12 -5.47 5.98 39.73
CA ASP A 12 -5.75 5.58 38.36
C ASP A 12 -5.94 6.86 37.56
N ASP A 13 -4.82 7.45 37.12
CA ASP A 13 -4.73 8.67 36.31
C ASP A 13 -5.17 8.41 34.85
N ARG A 14 -6.12 7.48 34.65
CA ARG A 14 -6.76 7.16 33.37
C ARG A 14 -8.13 7.83 33.21
N ALA A 15 -8.51 8.67 34.17
CA ALA A 15 -9.72 9.47 34.08
C ALA A 15 -9.44 10.74 33.25
N SER A 16 -9.91 10.71 31.99
CA SER A 16 -9.94 11.81 31.03
C SER A 16 -8.67 11.96 30.19
N ALA A 17 -8.44 11.02 29.28
CA ALA A 17 -7.75 11.37 28.04
C ALA A 17 -8.64 12.38 27.30
N GLU A 18 -8.46 13.68 27.58
CA GLU A 18 -9.02 14.74 26.75
C GLU A 18 -8.66 14.41 25.30
N GLU A 19 -9.68 14.25 24.44
CA GLU A 19 -9.45 14.07 23.01
C GLU A 19 -8.65 15.27 22.52
N GLN A 20 -7.36 15.06 22.25
CA GLN A 20 -6.53 16.13 21.75
C GLN A 20 -7.09 16.61 20.40
N PRO A 21 -7.37 17.91 20.26
CA PRO A 21 -7.95 18.45 19.05
C PRO A 21 -7.04 18.14 17.86
N LEU A 22 -7.65 17.85 16.71
CA LEU A 22 -6.94 17.56 15.48
C LEU A 22 -6.05 18.78 15.12
N PRO A 23 -4.72 18.60 14.95
CA PRO A 23 -3.85 19.71 14.59
C PRO A 23 -4.26 20.38 13.26
N ASP A 24 -4.19 21.70 13.19
CA ASP A 24 -4.62 22.48 12.00
C ASP A 24 -3.93 22.05 10.69
N ALA A 25 -2.70 21.54 10.79
CA ALA A 25 -1.95 20.97 9.66
C ALA A 25 -2.67 19.78 8.98
N LEU A 26 -3.44 19.01 9.76
CA LEU A 26 -4.26 17.90 9.25
C LEU A 26 -5.57 18.37 8.61
N HIS A 27 -5.99 19.61 8.88
CA HIS A 27 -7.25 20.17 8.38
C HIS A 27 -7.15 20.63 6.92
N ARG A 28 -5.95 21.04 6.47
CA ARG A 28 -5.68 21.53 5.11
C ARG A 28 -5.03 20.44 4.26
N ALA A 29 -5.80 19.42 3.91
CA ALA A 29 -5.34 18.36 3.01
C ALA A 29 -5.33 18.86 1.56
N SER A 30 -4.13 19.04 0.98
CA SER A 30 -3.97 19.21 -0.46
C SER A 30 -4.53 17.99 -1.21
N PHE A 31 -4.90 18.15 -2.48
CA PHE A 31 -5.44 17.05 -3.29
C PHE A 31 -4.54 15.82 -3.27
N LEU A 32 -3.21 16.02 -3.39
CA LEU A 32 -2.22 14.95 -3.31
C LEU A 32 -2.30 14.19 -1.98
N LYS A 33 -2.39 14.90 -0.84
CA LYS A 33 -2.54 14.27 0.47
C LYS A 33 -3.82 13.44 0.51
N ARG A 34 -4.96 13.97 0.07
CA ARG A 34 -6.24 13.24 0.08
C ARG A 34 -6.18 11.93 -0.72
N VAL A 35 -5.53 11.96 -1.89
CA VAL A 35 -5.32 10.76 -2.71
C VAL A 35 -4.43 9.76 -1.98
N LEU A 36 -3.31 10.21 -1.41
CA LEU A 36 -2.42 9.34 -0.64
C LEU A 36 -3.07 8.77 0.62
N CYS A 37 -3.88 9.55 1.33
CA CYS A 37 -4.69 9.09 2.47
C CYS A 37 -5.66 8.00 2.03
N PHE A 38 -6.35 8.21 0.91
CA PHE A 38 -7.30 7.24 0.39
C PHE A 38 -6.60 5.93 -0.01
N LEU A 39 -5.44 6.03 -0.66
CA LEU A 39 -4.65 4.85 -1.03
C LEU A 39 -4.07 4.12 0.18
N ALA A 40 -3.60 4.84 1.19
CA ALA A 40 -2.97 4.25 2.38
C ALA A 40 -3.98 3.68 3.38
N LEU A 41 -5.08 4.40 3.63
CA LEU A 41 -5.99 4.18 4.75
C LEU A 41 -7.43 3.87 4.30
N GLY A 42 -7.75 4.04 3.02
CA GLY A 42 -9.10 3.87 2.48
C GLY A 42 -10.05 5.02 2.79
N ARG A 43 -9.54 6.13 3.34
CA ARG A 43 -10.31 7.34 3.68
C ARG A 43 -9.61 8.59 3.14
N PRO A 44 -10.35 9.60 2.66
CA PRO A 44 -9.77 10.81 2.10
C PRO A 44 -9.21 11.78 3.16
N ASP A 45 -9.49 11.55 4.45
CA ASP A 45 -9.00 12.33 5.57
C ASP A 45 -8.12 11.51 6.53
N LEU A 46 -7.31 12.21 7.33
CA LEU A 46 -6.57 11.63 8.45
C LEU A 46 -7.33 11.72 9.78
N GLY A 47 -8.54 12.30 9.80
CA GLY A 47 -9.27 12.58 11.04
C GLY A 47 -9.63 11.29 11.76
N ASP A 48 -10.13 10.29 11.03
CA ASP A 48 -10.42 8.97 11.60
C ASP A 48 -9.15 8.27 12.09
N HIS A 49 -8.03 8.44 11.39
CA HIS A 49 -6.75 7.88 11.81
C HIS A 49 -6.19 8.58 13.04
N TRP A 50 -6.34 9.90 13.15
CA TRP A 50 -5.99 10.66 14.34
C TRP A 50 -6.78 10.20 15.56
N LYS A 51 -8.09 9.97 15.41
CA LYS A 51 -8.92 9.37 16.47
C LYS A 51 -8.43 7.99 16.86
N SER A 52 -8.01 7.17 15.89
CA SER A 52 -7.43 5.86 16.19
C SER A 52 -6.15 5.93 17.02
N LEU A 53 -5.39 7.03 16.93
CA LEU A 53 -4.20 7.24 17.75
C LEU A 53 -4.52 7.58 19.22
N GLN A 54 -5.77 7.90 19.56
CA GLN A 54 -6.16 8.20 20.95
C GLN A 54 -6.41 6.92 21.78
N SER A 55 -6.62 5.77 21.13
CA SER A 55 -6.85 4.47 21.78
C SER A 55 -5.79 3.45 21.38
N ASP A 56 -5.16 2.81 22.37
CA ASP A 56 -4.17 1.76 22.11
C ASP A 56 -4.76 0.63 21.27
N GLN A 57 -5.98 0.20 21.57
CA GLN A 57 -6.65 -0.87 20.82
C GLN A 57 -6.94 -0.46 19.37
N ALA A 58 -7.36 0.78 19.14
CA ALA A 58 -7.64 1.28 17.79
C ALA A 58 -6.34 1.44 16.97
N PHE A 59 -5.28 1.95 17.59
CA PHE A 59 -3.96 2.05 16.98
C PHE A 59 -3.41 0.68 16.60
N GLU A 60 -3.45 -0.30 17.50
CA GLU A 60 -3.00 -1.67 17.23
C GLU A 60 -3.76 -2.32 16.08
N THR A 61 -5.07 -2.05 15.98
CA THR A 61 -5.89 -2.55 14.87
C THR A 61 -5.41 -1.97 13.53
N VAL A 62 -5.13 -0.67 13.47
CA VAL A 62 -4.61 -0.02 12.25
C VAL A 62 -3.20 -0.52 11.94
N ARG A 63 -2.31 -0.60 12.94
CA ARG A 63 -0.95 -1.09 12.80
C ARG A 63 -0.91 -2.51 12.27
N SER A 64 -1.70 -3.42 12.86
CA SER A 64 -1.82 -4.81 12.42
C SER A 64 -2.30 -4.90 10.96
N ARG A 65 -3.30 -4.09 10.58
CA ARG A 65 -3.79 -4.02 9.19
C ARG A 65 -2.69 -3.56 8.23
N LEU A 66 -1.95 -2.50 8.57
CA LEU A 66 -0.85 -1.99 7.75
C LEU A 66 0.28 -3.00 7.62
N CYS A 67 0.68 -3.65 8.72
CA CYS A 67 1.66 -4.73 8.70
C CYS A 67 1.21 -5.91 7.84
N SER A 68 -0.07 -6.29 7.90
CA SER A 68 -0.65 -7.33 7.05
C SER A 68 -0.59 -6.95 5.57
N ILE A 69 -0.96 -5.71 5.21
CA ILE A 69 -0.85 -5.21 3.83
C ILE A 69 0.60 -5.25 3.34
N LEU A 70 1.55 -4.80 4.17
CA LEU A 70 2.97 -4.83 3.83
C LEU A 70 3.50 -6.26 3.68
N ALA A 71 3.09 -7.20 4.52
CA ALA A 71 3.46 -8.61 4.40
C ALA A 71 2.92 -9.24 3.10
N SER A 72 1.65 -8.96 2.74
CA SER A 72 1.09 -9.36 1.44
C SER A 72 1.84 -8.72 0.27
N THR A 73 2.25 -7.46 0.41
CA THR A 73 3.05 -6.75 -0.59
C THR A 73 4.41 -7.40 -0.78
N ILE A 74 5.13 -7.72 0.30
CA ILE A 74 6.40 -8.47 0.28
C ILE A 74 6.21 -9.81 -0.43
N THR A 75 5.16 -10.55 -0.08
CA THR A 75 4.88 -11.86 -0.68
C THR A 75 4.67 -11.76 -2.18
N THR A 76 3.86 -10.78 -2.61
CA THR A 76 3.61 -10.51 -4.03
C THR A 76 4.89 -10.07 -4.75
N ALA A 77 5.70 -9.22 -4.12
CA ALA A 77 7.01 -8.79 -4.61
C ALA A 77 7.92 -10.00 -4.86
N SER A 78 8.00 -10.92 -3.89
CA SER A 78 8.84 -12.12 -3.98
C SER A 78 8.42 -13.03 -5.12
N VAL A 79 7.11 -13.22 -5.30
CA VAL A 79 6.60 -14.03 -6.42
C VAL A 79 6.92 -13.38 -7.75
N LEU A 80 6.65 -12.07 -7.92
CA LEU A 80 6.97 -11.34 -9.14
C LEU A 80 8.47 -11.31 -9.43
N LEU A 81 9.29 -11.16 -8.39
CA LEU A 81 10.74 -11.19 -8.48
C LEU A 81 11.23 -12.55 -8.96
N ALA A 82 10.75 -13.63 -8.37
CA ALA A 82 11.14 -14.98 -8.75
C ALA A 82 10.74 -15.29 -10.19
N ILE A 83 9.48 -15.00 -10.56
CA ILE A 83 8.97 -15.28 -11.91
C ILE A 83 9.71 -14.42 -12.94
N SER A 84 9.79 -13.10 -12.73
CA SER A 84 10.53 -12.22 -13.65
C SER A 84 12.00 -12.62 -13.74
N GLY A 85 12.60 -13.07 -12.64
CA GLY A 85 13.98 -13.55 -12.58
C GLY A 85 14.20 -14.79 -13.43
N VAL A 86 13.26 -15.75 -13.41
CA VAL A 86 13.29 -16.91 -14.31
C VAL A 86 13.23 -16.46 -15.76
N PHE A 87 12.29 -15.60 -16.14
CA PHE A 87 12.16 -15.14 -17.53
C PHE A 87 13.34 -14.29 -18.02
N VAL A 88 13.99 -13.54 -17.14
CA VAL A 88 15.20 -12.76 -17.49
C VAL A 88 16.44 -13.65 -17.61
N SER A 89 16.54 -14.71 -16.80
CA SER A 89 17.73 -15.58 -16.75
C SER A 89 17.68 -16.77 -17.71
N THR A 90 16.51 -17.12 -18.23
CA THR A 90 16.32 -18.27 -19.11
C THR A 90 15.96 -17.84 -20.53
N GLY A 91 16.50 -18.54 -21.52
CA GLY A 91 16.08 -18.37 -22.91
C GLY A 91 14.69 -18.97 -23.15
N SER A 92 14.00 -18.54 -24.21
CA SER A 92 12.67 -19.07 -24.51
C SER A 92 12.71 -20.59 -24.72
N PRO A 93 11.88 -21.37 -24.00
CA PRO A 93 11.84 -22.81 -24.15
C PRO A 93 11.15 -23.24 -25.45
N VAL A 94 10.42 -22.34 -26.11
CA VAL A 94 9.65 -22.65 -27.34
C VAL A 94 9.85 -21.57 -28.39
N SER A 95 10.17 -21.99 -29.61
CA SER A 95 10.49 -21.09 -30.72
C SER A 95 9.33 -20.18 -31.15
N TYR A 96 8.08 -20.57 -30.87
CA TYR A 96 6.90 -19.79 -31.23
C TYR A 96 6.54 -18.71 -30.20
N PHE A 97 7.12 -18.68 -29.01
CA PHE A 97 6.83 -17.67 -27.97
C PHE A 97 8.13 -17.01 -27.52
N ASP A 98 8.56 -15.96 -28.22
CA ASP A 98 9.85 -15.32 -27.95
C ASP A 98 9.72 -14.11 -27.01
N TYR A 99 9.84 -14.37 -25.71
CA TYR A 99 9.96 -13.33 -24.69
C TYR A 99 11.38 -12.77 -24.53
N THR A 100 12.36 -13.31 -25.27
CA THR A 100 13.74 -12.83 -25.26
C THR A 100 13.97 -11.68 -26.26
N SER A 101 12.97 -11.40 -27.10
CA SER A 101 12.97 -10.23 -27.96
C SER A 101 13.14 -8.94 -27.15
N PRO A 102 13.77 -7.88 -27.72
CA PRO A 102 14.27 -6.74 -26.93
C PRO A 102 13.20 -6.03 -26.08
N VAL A 103 11.98 -5.91 -26.61
CA VAL A 103 10.89 -5.18 -25.93
C VAL A 103 10.33 -5.95 -24.73
N PRO A 104 9.85 -7.21 -24.88
CA PRO A 104 9.46 -8.05 -23.74
C PRO A 104 10.58 -8.21 -22.70
N TYR A 105 11.82 -8.44 -23.14
CA TYR A 105 12.95 -8.61 -22.23
C TYR A 105 13.19 -7.36 -21.38
N CYS A 106 13.18 -6.16 -21.99
CA CYS A 106 13.32 -4.90 -21.28
C CYS A 106 12.22 -4.71 -20.23
N LEU A 107 10.96 -5.01 -20.58
CA LEU A 107 9.83 -4.92 -19.65
C LEU A 107 9.91 -5.93 -18.52
N LEU A 108 10.38 -7.15 -18.77
CA LEU A 108 10.64 -8.17 -17.74
C LEU A 108 11.75 -7.71 -16.77
N PHE A 109 12.80 -7.08 -17.30
CA PHE A 109 13.86 -6.53 -16.47
C PHE A 109 13.38 -5.35 -15.61
N ILE A 110 12.58 -4.44 -16.17
CA ILE A 110 11.95 -3.35 -15.41
C ILE A 110 11.00 -3.92 -14.34
N SER A 111 10.21 -4.94 -14.68
CA SER A 111 9.37 -5.66 -13.72
C SER A 111 10.17 -6.20 -12.55
N LEU A 112 11.30 -6.87 -12.84
CA LEU A 112 12.22 -7.40 -11.83
C LEU A 112 12.75 -6.30 -10.90
N MET A 113 13.21 -5.17 -11.47
CA MET A 113 13.73 -4.04 -10.69
C MET A 113 12.66 -3.43 -9.79
N PHE A 114 11.44 -3.23 -10.30
CA PHE A 114 10.35 -2.72 -9.48
C PHE A 114 9.94 -3.72 -8.38
N ALA A 115 9.94 -5.03 -8.65
CA ALA A 115 9.68 -6.04 -7.62
C ALA A 115 10.75 -6.01 -6.52
N MET A 116 12.03 -5.84 -6.86
CA MET A 116 13.11 -5.66 -5.88
C MET A 116 12.90 -4.42 -5.01
N ILE A 117 12.64 -3.27 -5.66
CA ILE A 117 12.43 -2.00 -4.94
C ILE A 117 11.19 -2.11 -4.04
N ALA A 118 10.10 -2.71 -4.51
CA ALA A 118 8.91 -2.95 -3.73
C ALA A 118 9.20 -3.81 -2.50
N MET A 119 9.98 -4.89 -2.65
CA MET A 119 10.37 -5.76 -1.54
C MET A 119 11.22 -5.04 -0.49
N LEU A 120 12.23 -4.27 -0.93
CA LEU A 120 13.10 -3.51 -0.03
C LEU A 120 12.34 -2.41 0.71
N THR A 121 11.51 -1.65 -0.01
CA THR A 121 10.72 -0.55 0.57
C THR A 121 9.61 -1.04 1.49
N SER A 122 8.95 -2.17 1.16
CA SER A 122 7.96 -2.79 2.05
C SER A 122 8.61 -3.41 3.30
N GLY A 123 9.75 -4.08 3.17
CA GLY A 123 10.50 -4.61 4.31
C GLY A 123 10.97 -3.51 5.26
N SER A 124 11.58 -2.45 4.72
CA SER A 124 11.97 -1.27 5.50
C SER A 124 10.77 -0.62 6.19
N SER A 125 9.65 -0.49 5.49
CA SER A 125 8.42 0.06 6.06
C SER A 125 7.85 -0.82 7.15
N MET A 126 7.85 -2.14 6.98
CA MET A 126 7.37 -3.09 7.97
C MET A 126 8.20 -3.05 9.25
N ILE A 127 9.53 -3.00 9.15
CA ILE A 127 10.42 -2.86 10.32
C ILE A 127 10.11 -1.57 11.07
N ARG A 128 10.02 -0.44 10.35
CA ARG A 128 9.65 0.85 10.95
C ARG A 128 8.30 0.74 11.66
N TRP A 129 7.31 0.11 11.04
CA TRP A 129 5.97 -0.06 11.58
C TRP A 129 5.92 -0.94 12.84
N LEU A 130 6.74 -1.99 12.90
CA LEU A 130 6.86 -2.86 14.07
C LEU A 130 7.47 -2.13 15.28
N HIS A 131 8.41 -1.21 15.04
CA HIS A 131 9.08 -0.44 16.08
C HIS A 131 8.46 0.93 16.35
N THR A 132 7.41 1.29 15.63
CA THR A 132 6.73 2.58 15.82
C THR A 132 5.71 2.48 16.94
N ASP A 133 5.93 3.30 17.96
CA ASP A 133 4.97 3.49 19.05
C ASP A 133 3.91 4.55 18.70
N ARG A 134 2.75 4.42 19.34
CA ARG A 134 1.63 5.35 19.21
C ARG A 134 2.04 6.79 19.51
N TYR A 135 2.77 6.98 20.61
CA TYR A 135 3.23 8.30 21.06
C TYR A 135 4.18 8.94 20.04
N TRP A 136 5.13 8.18 19.52
CA TRP A 136 6.02 8.65 18.45
C TRP A 136 5.23 9.05 17.21
N THR A 137 4.25 8.25 16.79
CA THR A 137 3.39 8.57 15.63
C THR A 137 2.62 9.87 15.85
N GLN A 138 2.05 10.07 17.03
CA GLN A 138 1.35 11.31 17.38
C GLN A 138 2.29 12.52 17.33
N GLU A 139 3.50 12.42 17.88
CA GLU A 139 4.48 13.51 17.83
C GLU A 139 4.88 13.85 16.40
N GLN A 140 5.15 12.84 15.57
CA GLN A 140 5.54 13.06 14.17
C GLN A 140 4.43 13.72 13.35
N LEU A 141 3.17 13.32 13.56
CA LEU A 141 2.03 13.95 12.87
C LEU A 141 1.81 15.40 13.33
N LYS A 142 2.22 15.77 14.56
CA LYS A 142 2.19 17.16 15.04
C LYS A 142 3.34 18.02 14.50
N GLN A 143 4.47 17.42 14.15
CA GLN A 143 5.67 18.16 13.71
C GLN A 143 5.52 18.78 12.31
N GLY A 144 4.59 18.31 11.48
CA GLY A 144 4.15 19.02 10.29
C GLY A 144 3.91 18.16 9.05
N ASP A 145 3.62 18.86 7.95
CA ASP A 145 3.13 18.28 6.70
C ASP A 145 4.10 17.29 6.02
N TYR A 146 5.40 17.53 6.16
CA TYR A 146 6.42 16.65 5.58
C TYR A 146 6.38 15.25 6.22
N PHE A 147 6.20 15.18 7.53
CA PHE A 147 6.15 13.90 8.25
C PHE A 147 4.88 13.12 7.90
N ILE A 148 3.74 13.80 7.77
CA ILE A 148 2.49 13.20 7.29
C ILE A 148 2.67 12.63 5.88
N LEU A 149 3.30 13.39 4.98
CA LEU A 149 3.53 12.95 3.61
C LEU A 149 4.49 11.75 3.56
N SER A 150 5.60 11.81 4.29
CA SER A 150 6.56 10.70 4.41
C SER A 150 5.91 9.44 4.96
N TYR A 151 5.09 9.60 6.00
CA TYR A 151 4.29 8.53 6.59
C TYR A 151 3.37 7.86 5.57
N LEU A 152 2.58 8.64 4.82
CA LEU A 152 1.66 8.10 3.80
C LEU A 152 2.41 7.47 2.62
N LEU A 153 3.44 8.15 2.12
CA LEU A 153 4.27 7.65 1.02
C LEU A 153 4.89 6.30 1.39
N SER A 154 5.28 6.12 2.64
CA SER A 154 5.90 4.87 3.06
C SER A 154 4.98 3.64 2.98
N ILE A 155 3.66 3.86 3.04
CA ILE A 155 2.65 2.81 2.86
C ILE A 155 2.32 2.62 1.38
N VAL A 156 2.14 3.73 0.66
CA VAL A 156 1.66 3.72 -0.74
C VAL A 156 2.76 3.34 -1.72
N THR A 157 4.00 3.76 -1.49
CA THR A 157 5.13 3.58 -2.42
C THR A 157 5.39 2.10 -2.76
N PRO A 158 5.47 1.17 -1.78
CA PRO A 158 5.66 -0.24 -2.10
C PRO A 158 4.51 -0.81 -2.96
N ILE A 159 3.27 -0.41 -2.69
CA ILE A 159 2.09 -0.84 -3.45
C ILE A 159 2.19 -0.36 -4.90
N VAL A 160 2.55 0.92 -5.11
CA VAL A 160 2.74 1.49 -6.45
C VAL A 160 3.81 0.72 -7.23
N PHE A 161 4.95 0.40 -6.60
CA PHE A 161 5.99 -0.38 -7.26
C PHE A 161 5.54 -1.79 -7.64
N ILE A 162 4.73 -2.46 -6.81
CA ILE A 162 4.14 -3.76 -7.18
C ILE A 162 3.21 -3.62 -8.37
N VAL A 163 2.33 -2.62 -8.37
CA VAL A 163 1.42 -2.39 -9.50
C VAL A 163 2.21 -2.12 -10.78
N CYS A 164 3.24 -1.26 -10.73
CA CYS A 164 4.11 -1.01 -11.87
C CYS A 164 4.84 -2.28 -12.35
N SER A 165 5.39 -3.07 -11.43
CA SER A 165 6.06 -4.35 -11.73
C SER A 165 5.11 -5.31 -12.45
N LEU A 166 3.93 -5.56 -11.87
CA LEU A 166 2.91 -6.43 -12.43
C LEU A 166 2.47 -5.98 -13.82
N ASN A 167 2.27 -4.67 -14.03
CA ASN A 167 1.91 -4.14 -15.34
C ASN A 167 3.02 -4.38 -16.38
N CYS A 168 4.28 -4.08 -16.03
CA CYS A 168 5.41 -4.34 -16.92
C CYS A 168 5.49 -5.83 -17.29
N PHE A 169 5.32 -6.71 -16.31
CA PHE A 169 5.29 -8.16 -16.53
C PHE A 169 4.17 -8.58 -17.48
N ILE A 170 2.94 -8.13 -17.23
CA ILE A 170 1.78 -8.45 -18.07
C ILE A 170 2.00 -7.94 -19.50
N PHE A 171 2.45 -6.69 -19.67
CA PHE A 171 2.71 -6.14 -21.00
C PHE A 171 3.82 -6.90 -21.74
N ALA A 172 4.88 -7.31 -21.05
CA ALA A 172 5.92 -8.14 -21.67
C ALA A 172 5.34 -9.44 -22.24
N MET A 173 4.51 -10.14 -21.46
CA MET A 173 3.89 -11.40 -21.85
C MET A 173 2.84 -11.21 -22.95
N LEU A 174 2.08 -10.11 -22.92
CA LEU A 174 1.13 -9.75 -23.98
C LEU A 174 1.85 -9.50 -25.31
N ILE A 175 2.93 -8.72 -25.29
CA ILE A 175 3.71 -8.41 -26.50
C ILE A 175 4.33 -9.69 -27.06
N ALA A 176 4.94 -10.53 -26.21
CA ALA A 176 5.49 -11.82 -26.63
C ALA A 176 4.40 -12.75 -27.20
N GLY A 177 3.21 -12.77 -26.58
CA GLY A 177 2.08 -13.59 -26.99
C GLY A 177 1.46 -13.16 -28.32
N PHE A 178 1.27 -11.86 -28.55
CA PHE A 178 0.78 -11.34 -29.82
C PHE A 178 1.81 -11.49 -30.95
N SER A 179 3.09 -11.39 -30.62
CA SER A 179 4.19 -11.61 -31.58
C SER A 179 4.43 -13.10 -31.90
N SER A 180 3.78 -14.01 -31.16
CA SER A 180 3.88 -15.45 -31.38
C SER A 180 3.46 -15.85 -32.80
N GLN A 181 4.09 -16.89 -33.36
CA GLN A 181 3.66 -17.48 -34.63
C GLN A 181 2.44 -18.41 -34.47
N SER A 182 2.12 -18.83 -33.25
CA SER A 182 1.01 -19.74 -32.96
C SER A 182 -0.32 -18.98 -32.81
N MET A 183 -1.32 -19.37 -33.60
CA MET A 183 -2.68 -18.82 -33.49
C MET A 183 -3.31 -19.10 -32.13
N ILE A 184 -3.00 -20.26 -31.52
CA ILE A 184 -3.49 -20.62 -30.17
C ILE A 184 -2.93 -19.64 -29.14
N CYS A 185 -1.62 -19.35 -29.20
CA CYS A 185 -0.99 -18.39 -28.29
C CYS A 185 -1.64 -17.00 -28.42
N ARG A 186 -1.81 -16.50 -29.65
CA ARG A 186 -2.47 -15.21 -29.89
C ARG A 186 -3.90 -15.16 -29.35
N ALA A 187 -4.68 -16.22 -29.57
CA ALA A 187 -6.06 -16.30 -29.07
C ALA A 187 -6.12 -16.29 -27.54
N VAL A 188 -5.25 -17.06 -26.87
CA VAL A 188 -5.13 -17.07 -25.40
C VAL A 188 -4.68 -15.70 -24.89
N THR A 189 -3.71 -15.06 -25.54
CA THR A 189 -3.25 -13.71 -25.18
C THR A 189 -4.36 -12.66 -25.34
N ALA A 190 -5.16 -12.74 -26.41
CA ALA A 190 -6.31 -11.85 -26.60
C ALA A 190 -7.36 -12.04 -25.50
N LEU A 191 -7.70 -13.28 -25.16
CA LEU A 191 -8.62 -13.59 -24.06
C LEU A 191 -8.08 -13.05 -22.73
N TRP A 192 -6.78 -13.20 -22.48
CA TRP A 192 -6.13 -12.69 -21.28
C TRP A 192 -6.16 -11.16 -21.22
N LEU A 193 -5.92 -10.46 -22.33
CA LEU A 193 -6.05 -9.00 -22.42
C LEU A 193 -7.47 -8.54 -22.08
N VAL A 194 -8.49 -9.19 -22.61
CA VAL A 194 -9.90 -8.88 -22.30
C VAL A 194 -10.17 -9.08 -20.81
N ALA A 195 -9.76 -10.21 -20.24
CA ALA A 195 -9.93 -10.49 -18.82
C ALA A 195 -9.21 -9.45 -17.95
N TYR A 196 -7.99 -9.07 -18.32
CA TYR A 196 -7.22 -8.03 -17.65
C TYR A 196 -7.92 -6.67 -17.72
N ALA A 197 -8.37 -6.24 -18.90
CA ALA A 197 -9.08 -4.97 -19.08
C ALA A 197 -10.38 -4.91 -18.28
N VAL A 198 -11.15 -6.01 -18.25
CA VAL A 198 -12.36 -6.12 -17.42
C VAL A 198 -12.02 -6.00 -15.94
N ASN A 199 -11.03 -6.75 -15.45
CA ASN A 199 -10.63 -6.72 -14.03
C ASN A 199 -10.09 -5.35 -13.60
N VAL A 200 -9.25 -4.72 -14.41
CA VAL A 200 -8.74 -3.36 -14.10
C VAL A 200 -9.89 -2.35 -14.12
N GLY A 201 -10.79 -2.46 -15.11
CA GLY A 201 -11.97 -1.62 -15.22
C GLY A 201 -12.88 -1.74 -13.99
N THR A 202 -13.19 -2.95 -13.53
CA THR A 202 -14.03 -3.18 -12.34
C THR A 202 -13.38 -2.64 -11.07
N ILE A 203 -12.10 -2.92 -10.85
CA ILE A 203 -11.35 -2.41 -9.69
C ILE A 203 -11.32 -0.88 -9.69
N MET A 204 -11.03 -0.26 -10.85
CA MET A 204 -10.98 1.18 -10.98
C MET A 204 -12.35 1.82 -10.72
N MET A 205 -13.41 1.26 -11.28
CA MET A 205 -14.79 1.73 -11.06
C MET A 205 -15.18 1.63 -9.59
N GLU A 206 -14.88 0.52 -8.92
CA GLU A 206 -15.15 0.34 -7.49
C GLU A 206 -14.35 1.33 -6.64
N ALA A 207 -13.07 1.55 -6.96
CA ALA A 207 -12.22 2.51 -6.27
C ALA A 207 -12.73 3.95 -6.43
N MET A 208 -13.10 4.35 -7.65
CA MET A 208 -13.69 5.67 -7.92
C MET A 208 -15.03 5.84 -7.21
N TRP A 209 -15.87 4.81 -7.20
CA TRP A 209 -17.15 4.84 -6.49
C TRP A 209 -16.94 5.03 -4.98
N LYS A 210 -16.04 4.25 -4.37
CA LYS A 210 -15.66 4.39 -2.95
C LYS A 210 -15.06 5.76 -2.63
N TYR A 211 -14.27 6.31 -3.54
CA TYR A 211 -13.69 7.64 -3.38
C TYR A 211 -14.78 8.72 -3.43
N ALA A 212 -15.66 8.70 -4.43
CA ALA A 212 -16.74 9.67 -4.60
C ALA A 212 -17.74 9.64 -3.42
N THR A 213 -18.15 8.45 -3.00
CA THR A 213 -19.01 8.27 -1.82
C THR A 213 -18.37 8.78 -0.54
N SER A 214 -17.06 8.57 -0.36
CA SER A 214 -16.33 9.08 0.80
C SER A 214 -16.21 10.61 0.79
N LEU A 215 -16.09 11.24 -0.38
CA LEU A 215 -16.07 12.69 -0.51
C LEU A 215 -17.43 13.31 -0.12
N ASN A 216 -18.55 12.72 -0.56
CA ASN A 216 -19.88 13.22 -0.21
C ASN A 216 -20.12 13.21 1.31
N HIS A 217 -19.76 12.11 1.99
CA HIS A 217 -19.90 12.00 3.45
C HIS A 217 -18.98 12.96 4.23
N ALA A 218 -17.90 13.45 3.62
CA ALA A 218 -17.03 14.44 4.23
C ALA A 218 -17.60 15.86 4.06
N GLY A 219 -18.36 16.12 3.00
CA GLY A 219 -19.06 17.40 2.77
C GLY A 219 -20.23 17.61 3.73
N ASP A 220 -20.97 16.55 4.07
CA ASP A 220 -22.15 16.64 4.97
C ASP A 220 -21.82 16.92 6.45
N ARG A 221 -20.53 16.91 6.84
CA ARG A 221 -20.08 17.16 8.23
C ARG A 221 -19.51 18.57 8.46
N GLN A 222 -19.51 19.42 7.44
CA GLN A 222 -19.08 20.83 7.52
C GLN A 222 -20.30 21.75 7.61
#